data_AF-A0A848TC27-F1
#
_entry.id   AF-A0A848TC27-F1
#
_cell.length_a   1.000
_cell.length_b   1.000
_cell.length_c   1.000
_cell.angle_alpha   90.00
_cell.angle_beta   90.00
_cell.angle_gamma   90.00
#
_symmetry.space_group_name_H-M   'P 1'
#
loop_
_entity.id
_entity.type
_entity.pdbx_description
1 polymer ?
#
loop_
_entity_poly.entity_id
_entity_poly.type
_entity_poly.pdbx_seq_one_letter_code
_entity_poly.pdbx_strand_id
1 'polypeptide(L)'
;HVILDHVEIAREAGLPYVYLGYWVPGSAKMGYKANFSAVEIYLNGEWQYIGDPEAHRVETHPLSTDPIAEQVARISLPDTRPTK
;
A
#
# COMPACT_ATOMS: atom_id res chain seq x y z
N HIS A 1 -6.86 -14.42 -4.42
CA HIS A 1 -8.28 -14.18 -4.75
C HIS A 1 -8.74 -12.82 -4.26
N VAL A 2 -8.67 -12.51 -2.97
CA VAL A 2 -9.17 -11.23 -2.41
C VAL A 2 -8.72 -9.96 -3.15
N ILE A 3 -7.45 -9.82 -3.53
CA ILE A 3 -6.95 -8.62 -4.24
C ILE A 3 -7.64 -8.44 -5.60
N LEU A 4 -7.78 -9.51 -6.39
CA LEU A 4 -8.39 -9.46 -7.72
C LEU A 4 -9.87 -9.12 -7.64
N ASP A 5 -10.58 -9.68 -6.64
CA ASP A 5 -12.00 -9.38 -6.43
C ASP A 5 -12.21 -7.88 -6.13
N HIS A 6 -11.33 -7.27 -5.32
CA HIS A 6 -11.40 -5.83 -5.03
C HIS A 6 -11.07 -4.98 -6.26
N VAL A 7 -10.16 -5.44 -7.13
CA VAL A 7 -9.85 -4.77 -8.40
C VAL A 7 -11.07 -4.77 -9.33
N GLU A 8 -11.79 -5.88 -9.43
CA GLU A 8 -13.00 -5.94 -10.24
C GLU A 8 -14.10 -5.02 -9.70
N ILE A 9 -14.32 -5.00 -8.37
CA ILE A 9 -15.27 -4.07 -7.75
C ILE A 9 -14.89 -2.60 -8.04
N ALA A 10 -13.60 -2.26 -7.92
CA ALA A 10 -13.13 -0.91 -8.23
C ALA A 10 -13.33 -0.56 -9.71
N ARG A 11 -13.07 -1.50 -10.62
CA ARG A 11 -13.28 -1.35 -12.06
C ARG A 11 -14.76 -1.12 -12.39
N GLU A 12 -15.66 -1.89 -11.79
CA GLU A 12 -17.11 -1.72 -11.94
C GLU A 12 -17.60 -0.37 -11.39
N ALA A 13 -17.00 0.09 -10.28
CA ALA A 13 -17.32 1.37 -9.66
C ALA A 13 -16.63 2.58 -10.33
N GLY A 14 -15.76 2.36 -11.33
CA GLY A 14 -14.99 3.42 -11.99
C GLY A 14 -13.93 4.07 -11.08
N LEU A 15 -13.46 3.34 -10.07
CA LEU A 15 -12.41 3.80 -9.15
C LEU A 15 -11.02 3.51 -9.73
N PRO A 16 -10.10 4.48 -9.71
CA PRO A 16 -8.79 4.32 -10.36
C PRO A 16 -7.78 3.48 -9.54
N TYR A 17 -8.04 3.20 -8.26
CA TYR A 17 -7.12 2.45 -7.40
C TYR A 17 -7.86 1.66 -6.31
N VAL A 18 -7.18 0.60 -5.84
CA VAL A 18 -7.56 -0.17 -4.65
C VAL A 18 -6.51 0.07 -3.57
N TYR A 19 -6.90 0.67 -2.44
CA TYR A 19 -6.00 0.79 -1.30
C TYR A 19 -5.94 -0.54 -0.54
N LEU A 20 -4.84 -1.28 -0.69
CA LEU A 20 -4.67 -2.57 -0.04
C LEU A 20 -4.30 -2.47 1.45
N GLY A 21 -4.06 -1.26 1.98
CA GLY A 21 -3.59 -1.05 3.35
C GLY A 21 -2.09 -1.27 3.51
N TYR A 22 -1.59 -1.09 4.74
CA TYR A 22 -0.17 -1.26 5.04
C TYR A 22 0.32 -2.70 4.77
N TRP A 23 1.62 -2.82 4.55
CA TRP A 23 2.35 -4.07 4.36
C TRP A 23 3.62 -4.03 5.22
N VAL A 24 3.97 -5.18 5.80
CA VAL A 24 5.18 -5.33 6.62
C VAL A 24 6.10 -6.33 5.92
N PRO A 25 7.28 -5.90 5.45
CA PRO A 25 8.30 -6.78 4.89
C PRO A 25 8.66 -7.96 5.82
N GLY A 26 8.86 -9.15 5.26
CA GLY A 26 9.17 -10.37 6.01
C GLY A 26 8.00 -10.99 6.79
N SER A 27 6.80 -10.38 6.79
CA SER A 27 5.63 -10.96 7.43
C SER A 27 5.03 -12.09 6.59
N ALA A 28 5.12 -13.33 7.09
CA ALA A 28 4.52 -14.51 6.44
C ALA A 28 3.00 -14.36 6.22
N LYS A 29 2.31 -13.58 7.07
CA LYS A 29 0.86 -13.33 6.96
C LYS A 29 0.52 -12.29 5.89
N MET A 30 1.45 -11.39 5.56
CA MET A 30 1.21 -10.26 4.65
C MET A 30 2.02 -10.33 3.35
N GLY A 31 2.89 -11.34 3.19
CA GLY A 31 3.71 -11.52 2.00
C GLY A 31 2.92 -11.63 0.69
N TYR A 32 1.66 -12.09 0.75
CA TYR A 32 0.81 -12.19 -0.44
C TYR A 32 0.56 -10.85 -1.14
N LYS A 33 0.63 -9.71 -0.43
CA LYS A 33 0.42 -8.38 -1.03
C LYS A 33 1.59 -7.96 -1.92
N ALA A 34 2.81 -8.28 -1.50
CA ALA A 34 4.03 -7.93 -2.20
C ALA A 34 4.27 -8.79 -3.45
N ASN A 35 3.70 -10.00 -3.49
CA ASN A 35 3.77 -10.88 -4.65
C ASN A 35 2.83 -10.44 -5.80
N PHE A 36 2.03 -9.39 -5.60
CA PHE A 36 1.18 -8.86 -6.66
C PHE A 36 1.98 -7.87 -7.52
N SER A 37 2.24 -8.23 -8.77
CA SER A 37 3.17 -7.51 -9.65
C SER A 37 2.74 -6.09 -10.05
N ALA A 38 1.51 -5.68 -9.77
CA ALA A 38 0.98 -4.35 -10.10
C ALA A 38 0.73 -3.48 -8.84
N VAL A 39 1.46 -3.73 -7.74
CA VAL A 39 1.33 -2.97 -6.50
C VAL A 39 2.34 -1.82 -6.43
N GLU A 40 1.86 -0.68 -5.95
CA GLU A 40 2.67 0.47 -5.57
C GLU A 40 2.75 0.56 -4.05
N ILE A 41 3.87 1.08 -3.54
CA ILE A 41 4.06 1.39 -2.13
C ILE A 41 4.16 2.90 -1.96
N TYR A 42 3.69 3.38 -0.80
CA TYR A 42 3.89 4.76 -0.38
C TYR A 42 5.12 4.84 0.51
N LEU A 43 6.19 5.44 0.00
CA LEU A 43 7.47 5.57 0.71
C LEU A 43 8.00 6.99 0.53
N ASN A 44 8.47 7.60 1.62
CA ASN A 44 9.03 8.96 1.63
C ASN A 44 8.12 10.04 1.03
N GLY A 45 6.80 9.86 1.13
CA GLY A 45 5.83 10.84 0.63
C GLY A 45 5.35 10.59 -0.80
N GLU A 46 5.87 9.58 -1.49
CA GLU A 46 5.59 9.32 -2.90
C GLU A 46 5.12 7.87 -3.14
N TRP A 47 4.20 7.73 -4.09
CA TRP A 47 3.80 6.44 -4.63
C TRP A 47 4.83 5.98 -5.65
N GLN A 48 5.31 4.75 -5.50
CA GLN A 48 6.27 4.16 -6.42
C GLN A 48 6.03 2.66 -6.59
N TYR A 49 6.46 2.13 -7.73
CA TYR A 49 6.42 0.69 -7.98
C TYR A 49 7.21 -0.08 -6.91
N ILE A 50 6.65 -1.19 -6.41
CA ILE A 50 7.30 -1.97 -5.34
C ILE A 50 8.69 -2.51 -5.75
N GLY A 51 8.94 -2.81 -7.03
CA GLY A 51 10.22 -3.40 -7.44
C GLY A 51 10.46 -4.76 -6.78
N ASP A 52 11.66 -4.97 -6.23
CA ASP A 52 11.99 -6.17 -5.45
C ASP A 52 11.49 -6.02 -3.99
N PRO A 53 10.48 -6.81 -3.56
CA PRO A 53 9.98 -6.75 -2.19
C PRO A 53 11.04 -6.99 -1.11
N GLU A 54 12.04 -7.82 -1.41
CA GLU A 54 13.10 -8.18 -0.45
C GLU A 54 14.10 -7.03 -0.23
N ALA A 55 14.13 -6.05 -1.13
CA ALA A 55 14.93 -4.84 -1.00
C ALA A 55 14.34 -3.86 0.04
N HIS A 56 13.02 -3.93 0.30
CA HIS A 56 12.35 -3.11 1.30
C HIS A 56 12.53 -3.72 2.69
N ARG A 57 13.69 -3.52 3.31
CA ARG A 57 13.89 -3.93 4.72
C ARG A 57 13.30 -2.88 5.66
N VAL A 58 12.54 -3.33 6.65
CA VAL A 58 12.14 -2.46 7.76
C VAL A 58 13.41 -2.08 8.51
N GLU A 59 13.81 -0.81 8.45
CA GLU A 59 14.73 -0.27 9.45
C GLU A 59 13.96 -0.26 10.78
N THR A 60 14.14 -1.30 11.60
CA THR A 60 13.46 -1.46 12.89
C THR A 60 13.96 -0.49 13.96
N HIS A 61 14.73 0.53 13.59
CA HIS A 61 15.17 1.56 14.51
C HIS A 61 13.98 2.42 14.92
N PRO A 62 13.59 2.46 16.21
CA PRO A 62 12.42 3.19 16.70
C PRO A 62 12.51 4.72 16.55
N LEU A 63 13.64 5.23 16.06
CA LEU A 63 13.90 6.64 15.75
C LEU A 63 13.99 6.92 14.24
N SER A 64 13.93 5.90 13.37
CA SER A 64 14.16 6.03 11.91
C SER A 64 12.90 6.08 11.07
N THR A 65 11.73 5.72 11.61
CA THR A 65 10.47 5.70 10.85
C THR A 65 9.30 6.17 11.70
N ASP A 66 8.49 7.06 11.13
CA ASP A 66 7.25 7.52 11.76
C ASP A 66 6.31 6.33 12.03
N PRO A 67 5.47 6.36 13.08
CA PRO A 67 4.47 5.34 13.31
C PRO A 67 3.57 5.12 12.09
N ILE A 68 3.12 3.88 11.85
CA ILE A 68 2.24 3.53 10.71
C ILE A 68 1.01 4.46 10.65
N ALA A 69 0.44 4.82 11.79
CA ALA A 69 -0.70 5.73 11.86
C ALA A 69 -0.38 7.12 11.26
N GLU A 70 0.81 7.64 11.50
CA GLU A 70 1.27 8.92 10.97
C GLU A 70 1.62 8.82 9.48
N GLN A 71 2.24 7.72 9.07
CA GLN A 71 2.49 7.44 7.65
C GLN A 71 1.18 7.39 6.85
N VAL A 72 0.16 6.70 7.37
CA VAL A 72 -1.17 6.59 6.75
C VAL A 72 -1.87 7.95 6.71
N ALA A 73 -1.73 8.77 7.76
CA ALA A 73 -2.33 10.11 7.79
C ALA A 73 -1.75 11.06 6.72
N ARG A 74 -0.53 10.80 6.24
CA ARG A 74 0.12 11.60 5.18
C ARG A 74 -0.29 11.17 3.77
N ILE A 75 -0.95 10.02 3.61
CA ILE A 75 -1.39 9.54 2.30
C ILE A 75 -2.50 10.46 1.78
N SER A 76 -2.20 11.21 0.72
CA SER A 76 -3.21 11.86 -0.11
C SER A 76 -3.51 10.97 -1.30
N LEU A 77 -4.71 10.38 -1.35
CA LEU A 77 -5.15 9.63 -2.52
C LEU A 77 -5.68 10.63 -3.56
N PRO A 78 -5.21 10.58 -4.81
CA PRO A 78 -5.73 11.45 -5.87
C PRO A 78 -7.19 11.07 -6.11
N ASP A 79 -8.16 11.94 -5.80
CA ASP A 79 -9.61 11.65 -5.81
C ASP A 79 -10.24 11.07 -4.52
N THR A 80 -9.76 11.42 -3.33
CA THR A 80 -10.66 11.40 -2.15
C THR A 80 -11.76 12.45 -2.34
N ARG A 81 -12.74 12.19 -3.21
CA ARG A 81 -14.00 12.92 -3.17
C ARG A 81 -14.59 12.67 -1.78
N PRO A 82 -14.86 13.70 -0.97
CA PRO A 82 -15.59 13.48 0.27
C PRO A 82 -16.92 12.84 -0.10
N THR A 83 -17.16 11.62 0.38
CA THR A 83 -18.49 11.03 0.37
C THR A 83 -19.38 11.98 1.16
N LYS A 84 -20.29 12.63 0.45
CA LYS A 84 -21.25 13.58 1.00
C LYS A 84 -22.32 12.86 1.82
#